data_AF-A0A522XAZ9-F1
#
_entry.id   AF-A0A522XAZ9-F1
#
_cell.length_a   1.000
_cell.length_b   1.000
_cell.length_c   1.000
_cell.angle_alpha   90.00
_cell.angle_beta   90.00
_cell.angle_gamma   90.00
#
_symmetry.space_group_name_H-M   'P 1'
#
loop_
_entity.id
_entity.type
_entity.pdbx_description
1 polymer ?
#
loop_
_entity_poly.entity_id
_entity_poly.type
_entity_poly.pdbx_seq_one_letter_code
_entity_poly.pdbx_strand_id
1 'polypeptide(L)' 'AHKLGLSVIAEGVETEVQRKLLAAAGCNYAQGYLFSKPVQAGEFEELLKNWQHQNPAATV' A
#
# COMPACT_ATOMS: atom_id res chain seq x y z
N ALA A 1 -10.35 -12.50 -8.75
CA ALA A 1 -9.20 -12.83 -7.89
C ALA A 1 -9.59 -13.71 -6.71
N HIS A 2 -10.50 -13.28 -5.84
CA HIS A 2 -10.87 -14.05 -4.63
C HIS A 2 -11.33 -15.49 -4.91
N LYS A 3 -12.17 -15.70 -5.92
CA LYS A 3 -12.61 -17.06 -6.34
C LYS A 3 -11.49 -17.95 -6.89
N LEU A 4 -10.37 -17.35 -7.30
CA LEU A 4 -9.19 -18.05 -7.79
C LEU A 4 -8.10 -18.18 -6.72
N GLY A 5 -8.36 -17.71 -5.48
CA GLY A 5 -7.38 -17.72 -4.40
C GLY A 5 -6.16 -16.81 -4.65
N LEU A 6 -6.28 -15.81 -5.53
CA LEU A 6 -5.18 -14.92 -5.89
C LEU A 6 -5.18 -13.65 -5.03
N SER A 7 -3.98 -13.25 -4.59
CA SER A 7 -3.73 -11.91 -4.07
C SER A 7 -3.73 -10.89 -5.19
N VAL A 8 -4.24 -9.69 -4.91
CA VAL A 8 -4.25 -8.56 -5.85
C VAL A 8 -3.65 -7.33 -5.20
N ILE A 9 -2.93 -6.53 -5.99
CA ILE A 9 -2.38 -5.24 -5.60
C ILE A 9 -3.12 -4.18 -6.40
N ALA A 10 -3.68 -3.19 -5.72
CA ALA A 10 -4.23 -1.99 -6.37
C ALA A 10 -3.13 -0.95 -6.58
N GLU A 11 -2.84 -0.60 -7.82
CA GLU A 11 -1.84 0.42 -8.17
C GLU A 11 -2.48 1.80 -8.38
N GLY A 12 -1.70 2.86 -8.13
CA GLY A 12 -2.14 4.24 -8.33
C GLY A 12 -3.02 4.80 -7.19
N VAL A 13 -2.85 4.31 -5.96
CA VAL A 13 -3.58 4.84 -4.80
C VAL A 13 -2.93 6.12 -4.29
N GLU A 14 -3.62 7.25 -4.45
CA GLU A 14 -3.10 8.59 -4.15
C GLU A 14 -3.88 9.29 -3.03
N THR A 15 -5.07 8.80 -2.69
CA THR A 15 -5.95 9.43 -1.69
C THR A 15 -6.50 8.43 -0.68
N GLU A 16 -6.76 8.89 0.54
CA GLU A 16 -7.42 8.10 1.59
C GLU A 16 -8.80 7.56 1.17
N VAL A 17 -9.52 8.29 0.32
CA VAL A 17 -10.83 7.85 -0.20
C VAL A 17 -10.67 6.63 -1.09
N GLN A 18 -9.69 6.63 -2.00
CA GLN A 18 -9.37 5.46 -2.83
C GLN A 18 -8.96 4.26 -1.98
N ARG A 19 -8.08 4.46 -0.98
CA ARG A 19 -7.66 3.40 -0.04
C ARG A 19 -8.87 2.77 0.65
N LYS A 20 -9.75 3.59 1.24
CA LYS A 20 -10.95 3.10 1.95
C LYS A 20 -11.91 2.33 1.04
N LEU A 21 -12.10 2.78 -0.20
CA LEU A 21 -12.93 2.06 -1.18
C LEU A 21 -12.34 0.69 -1.54
N LEU A 22 -11.02 0.61 -1.73
CA LEU A 22 -10.32 -0.64 -2.02
C LEU A 22 -10.38 -1.62 -0.83
N ALA A 23 -10.25 -1.10 0.40
CA ALA A 23 -10.40 -1.89 1.63
C ALA A 23 -11.81 -2.51 1.70
N ALA A 24 -12.83 -1.68 1.48
CA ALA A 24 -14.23 -2.12 1.49
C ALA A 24 -14.52 -3.16 0.39
N ALA A 25 -13.80 -3.12 -0.72
CA ALA A 25 -13.88 -4.12 -1.79
C ALA A 25 -13.07 -5.40 -1.50
N GLY A 26 -12.39 -5.49 -0.35
CA GLY A 26 -11.56 -6.64 0.03
C GLY A 26 -10.24 -6.73 -0.73
N CYS A 27 -9.71 -5.59 -1.21
CA CYS A 27 -8.35 -5.50 -1.72
C CYS A 27 -7.40 -5.23 -0.55
N ASN A 28 -6.43 -6.11 -0.33
CA ASN A 28 -5.60 -6.08 0.88
C ASN A 28 -4.20 -5.48 0.65
N TYR A 29 -3.84 -5.20 -0.61
CA TYR A 29 -2.54 -4.66 -0.97
C TYR A 29 -2.72 -3.46 -1.91
N ALA A 30 -1.91 -2.43 -1.72
CA ALA A 30 -1.94 -1.24 -2.55
C ALA A 30 -0.56 -0.61 -2.73
N GLN A 31 -0.37 0.04 -3.85
CA GLN A 31 0.78 0.87 -4.18
C GLN A 31 0.29 2.22 -4.72
N GLY A 32 0.96 3.30 -4.34
CA GLY A 32 0.72 4.62 -4.91
C GLY A 32 1.25 5.73 -4.01
N TYR A 33 1.11 6.97 -4.47
CA TYR A 33 1.72 8.14 -3.84
C TYR A 33 1.13 8.49 -2.48
N LEU A 34 -0.03 7.91 -2.11
CA LEU A 34 -0.54 7.97 -0.74
C LEU A 34 0.46 7.34 0.25
N PHE A 35 1.15 6.29 -0.18
CA PHE A 35 2.10 5.52 0.63
C PHE A 35 3.52 6.05 0.47
N SER A 36 3.99 6.09 -0.77
CA SER A 36 5.30 6.62 -1.15
C SER A 36 5.36 6.85 -2.64
N LYS A 37 6.18 7.81 -3.06
CA LYS A 37 6.67 7.85 -4.43
C LYS A 37 7.73 6.77 -4.64
N PRO A 38 8.06 6.40 -5.90
CA PRO A 38 9.30 5.69 -6.19
C PRO A 38 10.48 6.46 -5.60
N VAL A 39 11.38 5.75 -4.94
CA VAL A 39 12.56 6.30 -4.28
C VAL A 39 13.80 5.58 -4.78
N GLN A 40 14.98 6.20 -4.60
CA GLN A 40 16.24 5.55 -4.92
C GLN A 40 16.54 4.42 -3.93
N ALA A 41 17.43 3.50 -4.31
CA ALA A 41 17.76 2.35 -3.48
C ALA A 41 18.26 2.74 -2.06
N GLY A 42 19.11 3.77 -1.96
CA GLY A 42 19.59 4.25 -0.66
C GLY A 42 18.50 4.90 0.20
N GLU A 43 17.49 5.51 -0.42
CA GLU A 43 16.35 6.10 0.28
C GLU A 43 15.33 5.03 0.71
N PHE A 44 15.24 3.93 -0.02
CA PHE A 44 14.37 2.80 0.32
C PHE A 44 14.74 2.16 1.66
N GLU A 45 16.02 1.99 1.95
CA GLU A 45 16.46 1.42 3.23
C GLU A 45 16.02 2.28 4.42
N GLU A 46 16.14 3.60 4.30
CA GLU A 46 15.67 4.54 5.33
C GLU A 46 14.14 4.55 5.44
N LEU A 47 13.44 4.52 4.30
CA LEU A 47 11.99 4.38 4.28
C LEU A 47 11.55 3.11 5.00
N LEU A 48 12.22 1.97 4.76
CA LEU A 48 11.90 0.68 5.35
C LEU A 48 12.13 0.66 6.87
N LYS A 49 13.23 1.24 7.36
CA LYS A 49 13.50 1.39 8.81
C LYS A 49 12.42 2.21 9.50
N ASN A 50 11.98 3.29 8.86
CA ASN A 50 11.01 4.23 9.43
C ASN A 50 9.55 3.74 9.28
N TRP A 51 9.29 2.83 8.34
CA TRP A 51 7.94 2.32 8.04
C TRP A 51 7.24 1.68 9.25
N GLN A 52 7.97 0.91 10.06
CA GLN A 52 7.43 0.21 11.24
C GLN A 52 7.04 1.15 12.39
N HIS A 53 7.63 2.35 12.46
CA HIS A 53 7.37 3.30 13.55
C HIS A 53 6.18 4.23 13.28
N GLN A 54 5.74 4.36 12.03
CA GLN A 54 4.76 5.38 11.64
C GLN A 54 3.42 4.81 11.18
N ASN A 55 3.30 3.49 10.97
CA ASN A 55 2.10 2.91 10.38
C ASN A 55 1.74 1.52 10.97
N PRO A 56 1.02 1.45 12.11
CA PRO A 56 0.68 0.19 12.78
C PRO A 56 -0.36 -0.68 12.03
N ALA A 57 -0.88 -0.22 10.89
CA ALA A 57 -1.84 -0.95 10.06
C ALA A 57 -1.34 -1.02 8.61
N ALA A 58 -0.33 -1.85 8.34
CA ALA A 58 0.15 -2.12 6.99
C ALA A 58 -0.73 -3.16 6.27
N THR A 59 -1.99 -2.79 6.05
CA THR A 59 -2.95 -3.40 5.12
C THR A 59 -3.94 -2.30 4.76
N VAL A 60 -4.52 -2.38 3.55
CA VAL A 60 -5.50 -1.38 3.05
C VAL A 60 -6.55 -1.05 4.10
#